data_AF-A0A5B0X3G6-F1
#
_entry.id   AF-A0A5B0X3G6-F1
#
_cell.length_a   1.000
_cell.length_b   1.000
_cell.length_c   1.000
_cell.angle_alpha   90.00
_cell.angle_beta   90.00
_cell.angle_gamma   90.00
#
_symmetry.space_group_name_H-M   'P 1'
#
loop_
_entity.id
_entity.type
_entity.pdbx_description
1 polymer ?
#
loop_
_entity_poly.entity_id
_entity_poly.type
_entity_poly.pdbx_seq_one_letter_code
_entity_poly.pdbx_strand_id
1 'polypeptide(L)'
;MKYELAVMAALTKLNHPNTRSIMDATGISERKVQQVLQTLQQDLEVKINRIRNGKASYFEVISWGMFESGQAINCKLRDLDLAKFKYSHQQERDIRNQKNKKIIMKTYNEKKHYFDRIKLKNYRHSMRLEGINIIMNSLPETKEEQENLRNNLIRKYSEQRGDYGR
;
A
#
# COMPACT_ATOMS: atom_id res chain seq x y z
N MET A 1 -1.23 -16.18 3.26
CA MET A 1 -1.89 -16.64 2.03
C MET A 1 -1.75 -15.71 0.83
N LYS A 2 -1.52 -14.38 0.96
CA LYS A 2 -1.37 -13.49 -0.21
C LYS A 2 -0.17 -13.86 -1.10
N TYR A 3 0.96 -14.22 -0.50
CA TYR A 3 2.20 -14.56 -1.22
C TYR A 3 2.18 -15.99 -1.76
N GLU A 4 1.58 -16.91 -1.00
CA GLU A 4 1.41 -18.31 -1.32
C GLU A 4 0.57 -18.48 -2.59
N LEU A 5 -0.55 -17.77 -2.69
CA LEU A 5 -1.39 -17.74 -3.89
C LEU A 5 -0.67 -17.13 -5.09
N ALA A 6 0.09 -16.04 -4.90
CA ALA A 6 0.83 -15.40 -5.98
C ALA A 6 1.96 -16.30 -6.54
N VAL A 7 2.68 -16.99 -5.65
CA VAL A 7 3.72 -17.95 -6.06
C VAL A 7 3.09 -19.18 -6.73
N MET A 8 2.00 -19.73 -6.20
CA MET A 8 1.28 -20.81 -6.87
C MET A 8 0.73 -20.42 -8.24
N ALA A 9 0.20 -19.21 -8.39
CA ALA A 9 -0.27 -18.70 -9.68
C ALA A 9 0.89 -18.53 -10.66
N ALA A 10 2.06 -18.10 -10.20
CA ALA A 10 3.25 -18.02 -11.04
C ALA A 10 3.73 -19.42 -11.47
N LEU A 11 3.67 -20.42 -10.58
CA LEU A 11 4.02 -21.81 -10.90
C LEU A 11 3.12 -22.41 -11.98
N THR A 12 1.84 -22.05 -12.04
CA THR A 12 0.89 -22.60 -13.03
C THR A 12 0.83 -21.81 -14.34
N LYS A 13 1.08 -20.51 -14.31
CA LYS A 13 0.97 -19.63 -15.49
C LYS A 13 2.24 -19.54 -16.33
N LEU A 14 3.40 -19.75 -15.72
CA LEU A 14 4.68 -19.67 -16.42
C LEU A 14 5.02 -21.03 -17.05
N ASN A 15 5.51 -21.02 -18.29
CA ASN A 15 5.87 -22.27 -18.98
C ASN A 15 7.04 -23.01 -18.30
N HIS A 16 8.01 -22.26 -17.77
CA HIS A 16 9.17 -22.81 -17.06
C HIS A 16 9.47 -21.96 -15.81
N PRO A 17 8.70 -22.14 -14.72
CA PRO A 17 8.82 -21.29 -13.56
C PRO A 17 10.12 -21.61 -12.83
N ASN A 18 11.08 -20.69 -12.92
CA ASN A 18 12.27 -20.67 -12.08
C ASN A 18 12.15 -19.56 -11.02
N THR A 19 13.01 -19.56 -10.01
CA THR A 19 12.94 -18.56 -8.93
C THR A 19 12.98 -17.12 -9.46
N ARG A 20 13.83 -16.84 -10.46
CA ARG A 20 13.95 -15.50 -11.07
C ARG A 20 12.68 -15.10 -11.82
N SER A 21 12.12 -15.97 -12.64
CA SER A 21 10.89 -15.75 -13.40
C SER A 21 9.69 -15.51 -12.47
N ILE A 22 9.62 -16.20 -11.33
CA ILE A 22 8.59 -15.97 -10.32
C ILE A 22 8.79 -14.59 -9.69
N MET A 23 10.03 -14.22 -9.35
CA MET A 23 10.32 -12.88 -8.83
C MET A 23 9.96 -11.77 -9.83
N ASP A 24 10.29 -11.96 -11.10
CA ASP A 24 10.04 -10.97 -12.16
C ASP A 24 8.54 -10.77 -12.39
N ALA A 25 7.78 -11.88 -12.38
CA ALA A 25 6.33 -11.87 -12.55
C ALA A 25 5.60 -11.29 -11.32
N THR A 26 6.03 -11.60 -10.10
CA THR A 26 5.30 -11.26 -8.86
C THR A 26 5.84 -10.05 -8.11
N GLY A 27 7.08 -9.64 -8.36
CA GLY A 27 7.79 -8.61 -7.57
C GLY A 27 8.16 -9.04 -6.14
N ILE A 28 8.06 -10.33 -5.82
CA ILE A 28 8.43 -10.90 -4.52
C ILE A 28 9.95 -11.05 -4.46
N SER A 29 10.56 -10.90 -3.28
CA SER A 29 12.00 -11.11 -3.10
C SER A 29 12.35 -12.60 -3.14
N GLU A 30 13.55 -12.95 -3.61
CA GLU A 30 14.02 -14.33 -3.73
C GLU A 30 13.83 -15.13 -2.44
N ARG A 31 14.33 -14.60 -1.32
CA ARG A 31 14.22 -15.22 0.01
C ARG A 31 12.76 -15.52 0.35
N LYS A 32 11.83 -14.62 0.01
CA LYS A 32 10.41 -14.81 0.31
C LYS A 32 9.78 -15.86 -0.61
N VAL A 33 10.18 -15.93 -1.88
CA VAL A 33 9.77 -17.01 -2.79
C VAL A 33 10.24 -18.35 -2.27
N GLN A 34 11.51 -18.48 -1.86
CA GLN A 34 12.05 -19.72 -1.30
C GLN A 34 11.32 -20.14 -0.02
N GLN A 35 11.06 -19.19 0.89
CA GLN A 35 10.28 -19.45 2.10
C GLN A 35 8.87 -19.95 1.76
N VAL A 36 8.19 -19.30 0.80
CA VAL A 36 6.85 -19.70 0.39
C VAL A 36 6.87 -21.09 -0.25
N LEU A 37 7.83 -21.42 -1.10
CA LEU A 37 7.96 -22.76 -1.68
C LEU A 37 8.13 -23.83 -0.58
N GLN A 38 8.92 -23.52 0.46
CA GLN A 38 9.08 -24.41 1.61
C GLN A 38 7.77 -24.57 2.39
N THR A 39 7.06 -23.48 2.67
CA THR A 39 5.72 -23.50 3.31
C THR A 39 4.72 -24.31 2.49
N LEU A 40 4.70 -24.15 1.16
CA LEU A 40 3.80 -24.92 0.27
C LEU A 40 4.09 -26.42 0.35
N GLN A 41 5.36 -26.81 0.45
CA GLN A 41 5.76 -28.22 0.55
C GLN A 41 5.52 -28.81 1.94
N GLN A 42 5.84 -28.07 3.01
CA GLN A 42 5.77 -28.56 4.39
C GLN A 42 4.36 -28.48 4.99
N ASP A 43 3.69 -27.35 4.80
CA ASP A 43 2.42 -27.08 5.49
C ASP A 43 1.22 -27.44 4.62
N LEU A 44 1.34 -27.28 3.30
CA LEU A 44 0.24 -27.55 2.36
C LEU A 44 0.42 -28.88 1.59
N GLU A 45 1.49 -29.62 1.87
CA GLU A 45 1.84 -30.90 1.22
C GLU A 45 1.83 -30.86 -0.32
N VAL A 46 2.03 -29.67 -0.91
CA VAL A 46 2.10 -29.50 -2.36
C VAL A 46 3.45 -30.05 -2.83
N LYS A 47 3.44 -31.11 -3.65
CA LYS A 47 4.68 -31.68 -4.18
C LYS A 47 5.14 -30.86 -5.37
N ILE A 48 6.19 -30.08 -5.16
CA ILE A 48 6.84 -29.25 -6.18
C ILE A 48 8.22 -29.85 -6.45
N ASN A 49 8.43 -30.38 -7.66
CA ASN A 49 9.72 -30.89 -8.08
C ASN A 49 10.52 -29.84 -8.83
N ARG A 50 11.84 -29.90 -8.71
CA ARG A 50 12.76 -29.08 -9.48
C ARG A 50 13.37 -29.92 -10.58
N ILE A 51 12.91 -29.69 -11.81
CA ILE A 51 13.41 -30.37 -13.00
C ILE A 51 14.60 -29.57 -13.55
N ARG A 52 15.69 -30.28 -13.88
CA ARG A 52 16.83 -29.69 -14.59
C ARG A 52 16.69 -30.01 -16.07
N ASN A 53 16.64 -28.98 -16.90
CA ASN A 53 16.68 -29.09 -18.35
C ASN A 53 17.92 -28.35 -18.86
N GLY A 54 19.01 -29.11 -19.04
CA GLY A 54 20.32 -28.58 -19.39
C GLY A 54 20.84 -27.58 -18.35
N LYS A 55 21.09 -26.33 -18.78
CA LYS A 55 21.58 -25.24 -17.91
C LYS A 55 20.48 -24.58 -17.06
N ALA A 56 19.20 -24.81 -17.38
CA ALA A 56 18.08 -24.21 -16.68
C ALA A 56 17.46 -25.20 -15.68
N SER A 57 16.97 -24.69 -14.56
CA SER A 57 16.10 -25.47 -13.65
C SER A 57 14.77 -24.77 -13.50
N TYR A 58 13.68 -25.51 -13.57
CA TYR A 58 12.33 -25.00 -13.33
C TYR A 58 11.59 -25.88 -12.33
N PHE A 59 10.52 -25.34 -11.78
CA PHE A 59 9.63 -26.01 -10.86
C PHE A 59 8.45 -26.60 -11.61
N GLU A 60 7.99 -27.77 -11.18
CA GLU A 60 6.77 -28.38 -11.67
C GLU A 60 5.95 -28.85 -10.47
N VAL A 61 4.66 -28.55 -10.48
CA VAL A 61 3.72 -29.01 -9.45
C VAL A 61 3.24 -30.40 -9.85
N ILE A 62 3.61 -31.42 -9.06
CA ILE A 62 3.24 -32.82 -9.30
C ILE A 62 1.94 -33.17 -8.59
N SER A 63 1.76 -32.67 -7.36
CA SER A 63 0.52 -32.88 -6.61
C SER A 63 0.14 -31.65 -5.83
N TRP A 64 -1.17 -31.44 -5.74
CA TRP A 64 -1.75 -30.29 -5.08
C TRP A 64 -1.95 -30.47 -3.57
N GLY A 65 -1.56 -31.62 -3.00
CA GLY A 65 -1.59 -31.87 -1.56
C GLY A 65 -3.00 -31.71 -1.00
N MET A 66 -3.13 -30.85 0.01
CA MET A 66 -4.42 -30.53 0.66
C MET A 66 -5.47 -29.89 -0.27
N PHE A 67 -5.10 -29.51 -1.49
CA PHE A 67 -6.04 -29.01 -2.49
C PHE A 67 -6.60 -30.11 -3.42
N GLU A 68 -6.40 -31.38 -3.07
CA GLU A 68 -6.91 -32.57 -3.78
C GLU A 68 -6.58 -32.54 -5.28
N SER A 69 -7.59 -32.33 -6.13
CA SER A 69 -7.46 -32.25 -7.59
C SER A 69 -6.86 -30.92 -8.09
N GLY A 70 -6.74 -29.93 -7.20
CA GLY A 70 -6.28 -28.59 -7.53
C GLY A 70 -7.26 -27.78 -8.38
N GLN A 71 -8.45 -28.28 -8.71
CA GLN A 71 -9.39 -27.59 -9.61
C GLN A 71 -9.89 -26.27 -9.03
N ALA A 72 -10.38 -26.30 -7.79
CA ALA A 72 -10.92 -25.11 -7.12
C ALA A 72 -9.85 -24.02 -6.93
N ILE A 73 -8.61 -24.42 -6.64
CA ILE A 73 -7.51 -23.46 -6.53
C ILE A 73 -7.08 -22.97 -7.91
N ASN A 74 -6.99 -23.84 -8.93
CA ASN A 74 -6.63 -23.46 -10.29
C ASN A 74 -7.59 -22.43 -10.90
N CYS A 75 -8.90 -22.51 -10.63
CA CYS A 75 -9.83 -21.45 -11.01
C CYS A 75 -9.41 -20.09 -10.41
N LYS A 76 -9.15 -20.05 -9.09
CA LYS A 76 -8.70 -18.83 -8.40
C LYS A 76 -7.34 -18.35 -8.89
N LEU A 77 -6.42 -19.26 -9.22
CA LEU A 77 -5.08 -18.92 -9.73
C LEU A 77 -5.16 -18.34 -11.14
N ARG A 78 -6.06 -18.84 -11.99
CA ARG A 78 -6.28 -18.31 -13.35
C ARG A 78 -6.77 -16.87 -13.32
N ASP A 79 -7.69 -16.54 -12.43
CA ASP A 79 -8.23 -15.18 -12.29
C ASP A 79 -7.22 -14.19 -11.69
N LEU A 80 -6.17 -14.68 -11.03
CA LEU A 80 -5.20 -13.85 -10.33
C LEU A 80 -4.23 -13.16 -11.29
N ASP A 81 -4.42 -11.87 -11.51
CA ASP A 81 -3.53 -11.05 -12.32
C ASP A 81 -2.21 -10.75 -11.57
N LEU A 82 -1.13 -11.38 -12.03
CA LEU A 82 0.21 -11.25 -11.45
C LEU A 82 0.76 -9.82 -11.58
N ALA A 83 0.39 -9.09 -12.65
CA ALA A 83 0.83 -7.71 -12.84
C ALA A 83 0.17 -6.80 -11.79
N LYS A 84 -1.16 -6.90 -11.62
CA LYS A 84 -1.88 -6.16 -10.56
C LYS A 84 -1.32 -6.47 -9.17
N PHE A 85 -1.00 -7.73 -8.90
CA PHE A 85 -0.36 -8.12 -7.64
C PHE A 85 0.98 -7.40 -7.45
N LYS A 86 1.86 -7.42 -8.47
CA LYS A 86 3.17 -6.75 -8.43
C LYS A 86 3.06 -5.27 -8.14
N TYR A 87 2.15 -4.55 -8.82
CA TYR A 87 1.91 -3.12 -8.57
C TYR A 87 1.44 -2.86 -7.14
N SER A 88 0.47 -3.63 -6.64
CA SER A 88 -0.03 -3.47 -5.26
C SER A 88 1.07 -3.70 -4.23
N HIS A 89 1.90 -4.72 -4.46
CA HIS A 89 2.99 -5.09 -3.57
C HIS A 89 4.10 -4.02 -3.55
N GLN A 90 4.37 -3.40 -4.69
CA GLN A 90 5.34 -2.31 -4.78
C GLN A 90 4.84 -1.07 -4.04
N GLN A 91 3.57 -0.68 -4.19
CA GLN A 91 2.99 0.41 -3.41
C GLN A 91 3.02 0.14 -1.89
N GLU A 92 2.68 -1.07 -1.46
CA GLU A 92 2.75 -1.44 -0.03
C GLU A 92 4.18 -1.37 0.53
N ARG A 93 5.19 -1.68 -0.31
CA ARG A 93 6.60 -1.52 0.07
C ARG A 93 6.97 -0.05 0.18
N ASP A 94 6.55 0.78 -0.76
CA ASP A 94 6.83 2.22 -0.76
C ASP A 94 6.20 2.92 0.44
N ILE A 95 4.95 2.59 0.78
CA ILE A 95 4.25 3.11 1.97
C ILE A 95 4.99 2.70 3.26
N ARG A 96 5.44 1.44 3.36
CA ARG A 96 6.21 0.97 4.52
C ARG A 96 7.56 1.66 4.63
N ASN A 97 8.25 1.84 3.51
CA ASN A 97 9.52 2.53 3.45
C ASN A 97 9.36 4.02 3.82
N GLN A 98 8.27 4.67 3.42
CA GLN A 98 7.94 6.03 3.84
C GLN A 98 7.67 6.13 5.35
N LYS A 99 6.95 5.17 5.94
CA LYS A 99 6.68 5.13 7.39
C LYS A 99 7.96 4.92 8.21
N ASN A 100 8.89 4.10 7.71
CA ASN A 100 10.14 3.79 8.40
C ASN A 100 11.24 4.84 8.16
N LYS A 101 11.09 5.67 7.13
CA LYS A 101 12.00 6.80 6.92
C LYS A 101 11.70 7.83 8.01
N LYS A 102 12.57 7.94 9.02
CA LYS A 102 12.67 9.17 9.81
C LYS A 102 12.75 10.31 8.79
N ILE A 103 11.72 11.14 8.72
CA ILE A 103 11.70 12.31 7.85
C ILE A 103 12.74 13.26 8.42
N ILE A 104 14.00 13.10 8.03
CA ILE A 104 15.04 14.09 8.29
C ILE A 104 14.69 15.25 7.38
N MET A 105 13.92 16.20 7.90
CA MET A 105 13.58 17.44 7.22
C MET A 105 14.86 18.25 7.08
N LYS A 106 15.38 18.34 5.86
CA LYS A 106 16.68 18.96 5.59
C LYS A 106 16.54 20.45 5.36
N THR A 107 15.38 20.90 4.86
CA THR A 107 15.15 22.31 4.54
C THR A 107 14.25 23.00 5.57
N TYR A 108 14.43 24.33 5.71
CA TYR A 108 13.57 25.14 6.59
C TYR A 108 12.09 25.06 6.18
N ASN A 109 11.81 25.07 4.87
CA ASN A 109 10.44 25.05 4.37
C ASN A 109 9.72 23.72 4.70
N GLU A 110 10.43 22.59 4.60
CA GLU A 110 9.91 21.29 5.05
C GLU A 110 9.56 21.28 6.54
N LYS A 111 10.43 21.84 7.39
CA LYS A 111 10.20 21.95 8.84
C LYS A 111 8.98 22.82 9.13
N LYS A 112 8.85 23.97 8.46
CA LYS A 112 7.72 24.88 8.59
C LYS A 112 6.40 24.20 8.20
N HIS A 113 6.35 23.59 7.03
CA HIS A 113 5.14 22.89 6.58
C HIS A 113 4.75 21.73 7.49
N TYR A 114 5.73 20.97 8.00
CA TYR A 114 5.44 19.91 8.96
C TYR A 114 4.86 20.48 10.26
N PHE A 115 5.48 21.54 10.80
CA PHE A 115 5.02 22.18 12.02
C PHE A 115 3.60 22.73 11.88
N ASP A 116 3.28 23.38 10.77
CA ASP A 116 1.94 23.88 10.46
C ASP A 116 0.91 22.74 10.40
N ARG A 117 1.27 21.61 9.75
CA ARG A 117 0.42 20.42 9.69
C ARG A 117 0.16 19.82 11.08
N ILE A 118 1.18 19.70 11.92
CA ILE A 118 1.03 19.15 13.27
C ILE A 118 0.19 20.08 14.15
N LYS A 119 0.42 21.40 14.10
CA LYS A 119 -0.41 22.39 14.80
C LYS A 119 -1.88 22.27 14.43
N LEU A 120 -2.19 22.20 13.12
CA LEU A 120 -3.55 22.03 12.64
C LEU A 120 -4.16 20.71 13.10
N LYS A 121 -3.39 19.61 13.08
CA LYS A 121 -3.85 18.30 13.57
C LYS A 121 -4.18 18.35 15.07
N ASN A 122 -3.33 18.96 15.87
CA ASN A 122 -3.53 19.10 17.31
C ASN A 122 -4.74 19.99 17.61
N TYR A 123 -4.86 21.13 16.94
CA TYR A 123 -6.02 22.01 17.08
C TYR A 123 -7.34 21.29 16.76
N ARG A 124 -7.39 20.50 15.68
CA ARG A 124 -8.57 19.67 15.37
C ARG A 124 -8.89 18.67 16.47
N HIS A 125 -7.85 18.03 17.00
CA HIS A 125 -8.02 17.05 18.07
C HIS A 125 -8.56 17.71 19.34
N SER A 126 -7.98 18.84 19.75
CA SER A 126 -8.46 19.64 20.88
C SER A 126 -9.91 20.09 20.69
N MET A 127 -10.25 20.66 19.54
CA MET A 127 -11.62 21.13 19.27
C MET A 127 -12.63 20.00 19.25
N ARG A 128 -12.24 18.83 18.73
CA ARG A 128 -13.08 17.62 18.82
C ARG A 128 -13.29 17.19 20.27
N LEU A 129 -12.29 17.30 21.13
CA LEU A 129 -12.43 17.00 22.56
C LEU A 129 -13.36 17.99 23.26
N GLU A 130 -13.38 19.25 22.82
CA GLU A 130 -14.32 20.29 23.28
C GLU A 130 -15.73 20.16 22.65
N GLY A 131 -15.97 19.14 21.81
CA GLY A 131 -17.26 18.90 21.17
C GLY A 131 -17.51 19.75 19.91
N ILE A 132 -16.52 20.53 19.45
CA ILE A 132 -16.59 21.37 18.26
C ILE A 132 -16.04 20.60 17.06
N ASN A 133 -16.91 20.31 16.08
CA ASN A 133 -16.50 19.61 14.87
C ASN A 133 -16.10 20.62 13.78
N ILE A 134 -14.80 20.79 13.54
CA ILE A 134 -14.30 21.73 12.52
C ILE A 134 -14.37 21.08 11.14
N ILE A 135 -15.32 21.55 10.32
CA ILE A 135 -15.36 21.27 8.88
C ILE A 135 -14.42 22.28 8.21
N MET A 136 -13.30 21.79 7.68
CA MET A 136 -12.47 22.60 6.81
C MET A 136 -13.08 22.52 5.41
N ASN A 137 -13.70 23.61 4.98
CA ASN A 137 -14.00 23.80 3.57
C ASN A 137 -12.68 23.72 2.78
N SER A 138 -12.74 23.25 1.53
CA SER A 138 -11.59 23.25 0.64
C SER A 138 -10.95 24.64 0.64
N LEU A 139 -9.62 24.68 0.74
CA LEU A 139 -8.91 25.93 0.67
C LEU A 139 -9.15 26.55 -0.72
N PRO A 140 -9.44 27.85 -0.81
CA PRO A 140 -9.62 28.53 -2.09
C PRO A 140 -8.35 28.37 -2.95
N GLU A 141 -8.55 27.89 -4.17
CA GLU A 141 -7.47 27.49 -5.08
C GLU A 141 -6.93 28.70 -5.87
N THR A 142 -7.75 29.73 -6.05
CA THR A 142 -7.38 30.95 -6.78
C THR A 142 -7.12 32.15 -5.85
N LYS A 143 -6.29 33.10 -6.32
CA LYS A 143 -5.98 34.34 -5.59
C LYS A 143 -7.22 35.19 -5.32
N GLU A 144 -8.14 35.27 -6.28
CA GLU A 144 -9.38 36.04 -6.14
C GLU A 144 -10.30 35.44 -5.07
N GLU A 145 -10.43 34.11 -5.03
CA GLU A 145 -11.19 33.42 -3.97
C GLU A 145 -10.55 33.63 -2.59
N GLN A 146 -9.22 33.68 -2.50
CA GLN A 146 -8.51 33.97 -1.26
C GLN A 146 -8.78 35.39 -0.75
N GLU A 147 -8.73 36.39 -1.63
CA GLU A 147 -9.02 37.78 -1.26
C GLU A 147 -10.49 37.97 -0.88
N ASN A 148 -11.41 37.35 -1.61
CA ASN A 148 -12.83 37.37 -1.29
C ASN A 148 -13.13 36.70 0.05
N LEU A 149 -12.51 35.55 0.35
CA LEU A 149 -12.64 34.88 1.64
C LEU A 149 -12.07 35.77 2.76
N ARG A 150 -10.91 36.39 2.54
CA ARG A 150 -10.29 37.30 3.50
C ARG A 150 -11.21 38.48 3.82
N ASN A 151 -11.75 39.16 2.81
CA ASN A 151 -12.63 40.30 2.99
C ASN A 151 -13.94 39.90 3.69
N ASN A 152 -14.51 38.75 3.34
CA ASN A 152 -15.69 38.21 4.01
C ASN A 152 -15.45 37.88 5.48
N LEU A 153 -14.29 37.30 5.81
CA LEU A 153 -13.92 37.02 7.20
C LEU A 153 -13.69 38.32 7.99
N ILE A 154 -12.99 39.30 7.41
CA ILE A 154 -12.79 40.61 8.04
C ILE A 154 -14.14 41.24 8.39
N ARG A 155 -15.07 41.29 7.43
CA ARG A 155 -16.42 41.84 7.64
C ARG A 155 -17.18 41.11 8.76
N LYS A 156 -17.22 39.77 8.70
CA LYS A 156 -17.93 38.94 9.68
C LYS A 156 -17.45 39.19 11.12
N TYR A 157 -16.14 39.29 11.30
CA TYR A 157 -15.55 39.48 12.63
C TYR A 157 -15.46 40.95 13.06
N SER A 158 -15.49 41.91 12.13
CA SER A 158 -15.64 43.32 12.49
C SER A 158 -17.04 43.65 13.00
N GLU A 159 -18.07 42.99 12.46
CA GLU A 159 -19.46 43.15 12.92
C GLU A 159 -19.68 42.51 14.30
N GLN A 160 -19.06 41.35 14.58
CA GLN A 160 -19.14 40.69 15.90
C GLN A 160 -18.42 41.45 17.03
N ARG A 161 -17.49 42.38 16.74
CA ARG A 161 -16.87 43.22 17.77
C ARG A 161 -17.78 44.32 18.31
N GLY A 162 -18.91 44.60 17.65
CA GLY A 162 -19.87 45.61 18.09
C GLY A 162 -20.77 45.19 19.27
N ASP A 163 -20.88 43.88 19.54
CA ASP A 163 -21.91 43.33 20.45
C ASP A 163 -21.40 42.93 21.85
N TYR A 164 -20.08 42.95 22.09
CA TYR A 164 -19.49 42.68 23.42
C TYR A 164 -19.11 43.96 24.18
N GLY A 165 -19.68 45.10 23.76
CA GLY A 165 -19.51 46.40 24.38
C GLY A 165 -20.83 46.97 24.91
N ARG A 166 -21.53 46.22 25.77
CA ARG A 166 -22.56 46.74 26.69
C ARG A 166 -22.60 45.92 27.96
#